data_AF-R9JH41-F1
#
_entry.id   AF-R9JH41-F1
#
_cell.length_a   1.000
_cell.length_b   1.000
_cell.length_c   1.000
_cell.angle_alpha   90.00
_cell.angle_beta   90.00
_cell.angle_gamma   90.00
#
_symmetry.space_group_name_H-M   'P 1'
#
loop_
_entity.id
_entity.type
_entity.pdbx_description
1 polymer ?
#
loop_
_entity_poly.entity_id
_entity_poly.type
_entity_poly.pdbx_seq_one_letter_code
_entity_poly.pdbx_strand_id
1 'polypeptide(L)'
;MITYNSPVTLEQANSITQSIVTKLGYPYQIFSTAASYQEVMNAYERAMQQGRQEGFTPILVPSDDVLEEYLGILKDDGYILEDTLKTELESGEELLQKYYESYTEDMTDLEEFTGVFDDKPTVIDRISAFQRYNYDRHTETIIETILFKVPTTKPWELVAYVPFGGWNECPCVEEMMAICKYWFEKHGAVPVTITHDVMEMRLPAPVAKQDSLQAAKEHFAFTPDRVYQCTQTGTLAEVAACIAVSDIWFFWWD
;
A
#
# COMPACT_ATOMS: atom_id res chain seq x y z
N MET A 1 18.31 10.53 26.29
CA MET A 1 16.87 10.60 26.53
C MET A 1 16.22 10.83 25.18
N ILE A 2 15.52 9.83 24.63
CA ILE A 2 14.74 10.01 23.41
C ILE A 2 13.50 10.79 23.84
N THR A 3 13.45 12.07 23.49
CA THR A 3 12.24 12.89 23.62
C THR A 3 11.24 12.35 22.61
N TYR A 4 10.29 11.55 23.08
CA TYR A 4 9.11 11.21 22.28
C TYR A 4 8.36 12.52 22.02
N ASN A 5 8.20 12.91 20.76
CA ASN A 5 7.24 13.95 20.43
C ASN A 5 5.85 13.48 20.88
N SER A 6 5.18 14.28 21.70
CA SER A 6 3.82 13.99 22.14
C SER A 6 2.90 13.83 20.92
N PRO A 7 1.90 12.92 20.97
CA PRO A 7 0.92 12.79 19.89
C PRO A 7 0.23 14.13 19.62
N VAL A 8 0.06 14.46 18.34
CA VAL A 8 -0.64 15.67 17.90
C VAL A 8 -2.12 15.49 18.17
N THR A 9 -2.79 16.50 18.76
CA THR A 9 -4.26 16.46 18.90
C THR A 9 -4.93 16.75 17.56
N LEU A 10 -6.20 16.35 17.39
CA LEU A 10 -6.92 16.61 16.14
C LEU A 10 -6.97 18.11 15.79
N GLU A 11 -7.15 18.97 16.79
CA GLU A 11 -7.22 20.42 16.63
C GLU A 11 -5.87 21.04 16.19
N GLN A 12 -4.77 20.33 16.43
CA GLN A 12 -3.42 20.76 16.04
C GLN A 12 -3.00 20.24 14.67
N ALA A 13 -3.67 19.20 14.16
CA ALA A 13 -3.40 18.62 12.86
C ALA A 13 -3.80 19.57 11.72
N ASN A 14 -3.29 19.36 10.52
CA ASN A 14 -3.69 20.14 9.36
C ASN A 14 -5.13 19.78 8.91
N SER A 15 -5.73 20.64 8.08
CA SER A 15 -7.14 20.50 7.67
C SER A 15 -7.44 19.21 6.91
N ILE A 16 -6.50 18.73 6.09
CA ILE A 16 -6.64 17.48 5.33
C ILE A 16 -6.66 16.30 6.29
N THR A 17 -5.70 16.23 7.22
CA THR A 17 -5.66 15.21 8.27
C THR A 17 -6.93 15.21 9.13
N GLN A 18 -7.41 16.38 9.54
CA GLN A 18 -8.66 16.49 10.28
C GLN A 18 -9.86 15.93 9.50
N SER A 19 -9.92 16.20 8.20
CA SER A 19 -10.99 15.73 7.33
C SER A 19 -10.94 14.22 7.14
N ILE A 20 -9.77 13.63 6.81
CA ILE A 20 -9.59 12.18 6.67
C ILE A 20 -10.00 11.45 7.96
N VAL A 21 -9.53 11.92 9.12
CA VAL A 21 -9.91 11.35 10.42
C VAL A 21 -11.42 11.39 10.64
N THR A 22 -12.08 12.48 10.27
CA THR A 22 -13.52 12.65 10.41
C THR A 22 -14.31 11.75 9.45
N LYS A 23 -13.85 11.59 8.21
CA LYS A 23 -14.49 10.76 7.18
C LYS A 23 -14.39 9.28 7.53
N LEU A 24 -13.22 8.81 7.97
CA LEU A 24 -12.96 7.40 8.27
C LEU A 24 -13.44 6.98 9.67
N GLY A 25 -13.30 7.84 10.68
CA GLY A 25 -13.91 7.63 11.99
C GLY A 25 -13.32 6.49 12.84
N TYR A 26 -12.15 5.96 12.52
CA TYR A 26 -11.47 4.91 13.32
C TYR A 26 -10.63 5.51 14.45
N PRO A 27 -10.34 4.77 15.54
CA PRO A 27 -9.35 5.20 16.52
C PRO A 27 -7.98 5.45 15.85
N TYR A 28 -7.28 6.52 16.25
CA TYR A 28 -6.08 6.96 15.55
C TYR A 28 -4.99 7.51 16.47
N GLN A 29 -3.79 7.68 15.91
CA GLN A 29 -2.70 8.49 16.43
C GLN A 29 -2.12 9.33 15.28
N ILE A 30 -1.88 10.63 15.50
CA ILE A 30 -1.33 11.55 14.48
C ILE A 30 0.15 11.83 14.77
N PHE A 31 0.96 11.79 13.71
CA PHE A 31 2.37 12.16 13.69
C PHE A 31 2.56 13.43 12.86
N SER A 32 3.04 14.51 13.47
CA SER A 32 3.38 15.73 12.73
C SER A 32 4.63 15.53 11.86
N THR A 33 4.89 16.50 10.99
CA THR A 33 6.11 16.58 10.18
C THR A 33 7.42 16.64 10.99
N ALA A 34 7.34 16.89 12.30
CA ALA A 34 8.48 16.86 13.21
C ALA A 34 8.83 15.44 13.71
N ALA A 35 7.97 14.45 13.49
CA ALA A 35 8.27 13.06 13.82
C ALA A 35 9.25 12.46 12.81
N SER A 36 10.03 11.51 13.27
CA SER A 36 10.95 10.73 12.45
C SER A 36 10.27 9.49 11.86
N TYR A 37 10.83 8.99 10.75
CA TYR A 37 10.43 7.71 10.16
C TYR A 37 10.38 6.57 11.19
N GLN A 38 11.40 6.49 12.06
CA GLN A 38 11.49 5.43 13.07
C GLN A 38 10.40 5.56 14.14
N GLU A 39 9.98 6.77 14.50
CA GLU A 39 8.88 6.96 15.46
C GLU A 39 7.55 6.45 14.90
N VAL A 40 7.26 6.74 13.62
CA VAL A 40 6.06 6.25 12.92
C VAL A 40 6.08 4.73 12.83
N MET A 41 7.16 4.14 12.29
CA MET A 41 7.25 2.69 12.12
C MET A 41 7.26 1.94 13.45
N ASN A 42 7.92 2.45 14.50
CA ASN A 42 7.85 1.86 15.84
C ASN A 42 6.43 1.89 16.43
N ALA A 43 5.62 2.89 16.09
CA ALA A 43 4.23 2.91 16.51
C ALA A 43 3.38 1.93 15.70
N TYR A 44 3.58 1.85 14.39
CA TYR A 44 2.95 0.85 13.53
C TYR A 44 3.21 -0.58 14.02
N GLU A 45 4.48 -0.95 14.28
CA GLU A 45 4.84 -2.29 14.75
C GLU A 45 4.23 -2.63 16.12
N ARG A 46 4.18 -1.64 17.03
CA ARG A 46 3.48 -1.82 18.33
C ARG A 46 1.98 -2.00 18.13
N ALA A 47 1.37 -1.23 17.22
CA ALA A 47 -0.04 -1.36 16.89
C ALA A 47 -0.34 -2.71 16.24
N MET A 48 0.56 -3.25 15.41
CA MET A 48 0.42 -4.60 14.82
C MET A 48 0.39 -5.69 15.90
N GLN A 49 1.22 -5.56 16.94
CA GLN A 49 1.24 -6.50 18.06
C GLN A 49 -0.03 -6.39 18.93
N GLN A 50 -0.47 -5.16 19.22
CA GLN A 50 -1.69 -4.89 19.99
C GLN A 50 -2.94 -5.36 19.25
N GLY A 51 -3.03 -5.09 17.96
CA GLY A 51 -4.18 -5.41 17.11
C GLY A 51 -4.53 -6.89 17.08
N ARG A 52 -3.53 -7.77 17.17
CA ARG A 52 -3.72 -9.23 17.29
C ARG A 52 -4.51 -9.64 18.54
N GLN A 53 -4.43 -8.86 19.62
CA GLN A 53 -5.12 -9.13 20.89
C GLN A 53 -6.42 -8.32 21.01
N GLU A 54 -6.41 -7.09 20.51
CA GLU A 54 -7.50 -6.12 20.66
C GLU A 54 -8.52 -6.16 19.51
N GLY A 55 -8.25 -6.91 18.43
CA GLY A 55 -9.19 -7.13 17.33
C GLY A 55 -9.20 -6.01 16.27
N PHE A 56 -8.06 -5.40 16.00
CA PHE A 56 -7.90 -4.37 14.97
C PHE A 56 -6.66 -4.65 14.09
N THR A 57 -6.60 -4.03 12.91
CA THR A 57 -5.43 -4.04 12.02
C THR A 57 -5.00 -2.59 11.78
N PRO A 58 -3.74 -2.20 12.05
CA PRO A 58 -3.30 -0.84 11.82
C PRO A 58 -2.97 -0.55 10.35
N ILE A 59 -3.15 0.70 9.95
CA ILE A 59 -2.71 1.23 8.66
C ILE A 59 -2.24 2.68 8.81
N LEU A 60 -1.22 3.06 8.06
CA LEU A 60 -0.72 4.42 7.95
C LEU A 60 -1.43 5.12 6.78
N VAL A 61 -1.87 6.35 7.00
CA VAL A 61 -2.50 7.18 5.97
C VAL A 61 -1.83 8.55 6.04
N PRO A 62 -0.98 8.90 5.06
CA PRO A 62 -0.40 10.24 4.96
C PRO A 62 -1.49 11.29 4.74
N SER A 63 -1.20 12.53 5.13
CA SER A 63 -2.06 13.67 4.86
C SER A 63 -2.06 13.99 3.36
N ASP A 64 -2.98 13.37 2.65
CA ASP A 64 -3.11 13.40 1.20
C ASP A 64 -4.45 14.06 0.81
N ASP A 65 -4.37 15.16 0.07
CA ASP A 65 -5.53 15.96 -0.32
C ASP A 65 -6.38 15.30 -1.41
N VAL A 66 -5.76 14.55 -2.33
CA VAL A 66 -6.48 13.83 -3.38
C VAL A 66 -7.25 12.64 -2.79
N LEU A 67 -6.64 11.91 -1.85
CA LEU A 67 -7.31 10.84 -1.12
C LEU A 67 -8.47 11.41 -0.29
N GLU A 68 -8.25 12.54 0.37
CA GLU A 68 -9.28 13.23 1.13
C GLU A 68 -10.48 13.61 0.24
N GLU A 69 -10.24 14.20 -0.92
CA GLU A 69 -11.28 14.55 -1.88
C GLU A 69 -12.05 13.31 -2.34
N TYR A 70 -11.33 12.24 -2.72
CA TYR A 70 -11.91 10.99 -3.18
C TYR A 70 -12.80 10.31 -2.14
N LEU A 71 -12.41 10.32 -0.86
CA LEU A 71 -13.26 9.82 0.24
C LEU A 71 -14.60 10.60 0.35
N GLY A 72 -14.60 11.87 -0.07
CA GLY A 72 -15.83 12.66 -0.20
C GLY A 72 -16.70 12.17 -1.35
N ILE A 73 -16.10 11.99 -2.53
CA ILE A 73 -16.77 11.51 -3.74
C ILE A 73 -17.40 10.15 -3.52
N LEU A 74 -16.65 9.18 -2.98
CA LEU A 74 -17.17 7.84 -2.69
C LEU A 74 -18.40 7.87 -1.78
N LYS A 75 -18.38 8.72 -0.75
CA LYS A 75 -19.50 8.86 0.15
C LYS A 75 -20.74 9.43 -0.57
N ASP A 76 -20.54 10.41 -1.43
CA ASP A 76 -21.62 11.04 -2.21
C ASP A 76 -22.18 10.08 -3.28
N ASP A 77 -21.33 9.21 -3.83
CA ASP A 77 -21.69 8.14 -4.77
C ASP A 77 -22.32 6.90 -4.10
N GLY A 78 -22.42 6.91 -2.76
CA GLY A 78 -23.12 5.90 -1.99
C GLY A 78 -22.30 4.66 -1.66
N TYR A 79 -20.97 4.79 -1.52
CA TYR A 79 -20.12 3.72 -0.99
C TYR A 79 -20.56 3.31 0.42
N ILE A 80 -20.83 2.02 0.62
CA ILE A 80 -21.24 1.43 1.89
C ILE A 80 -20.27 0.33 2.27
N LEU A 81 -19.42 0.62 3.25
CA LEU A 81 -18.41 -0.31 3.77
C LEU A 81 -19.01 -1.68 4.13
N GLU A 82 -20.13 -1.71 4.84
CA GLU A 82 -20.76 -2.97 5.26
C GLU A 82 -21.24 -3.83 4.10
N ASP A 83 -21.56 -3.24 2.96
CA ASP A 83 -22.00 -3.96 1.78
C ASP A 83 -20.78 -4.48 1.01
N THR A 84 -19.75 -3.65 0.82
CA THR A 84 -18.45 -4.06 0.23
C THR A 84 -17.83 -5.22 1.01
N LEU A 85 -17.84 -5.20 2.35
CA LEU A 85 -17.30 -6.28 3.18
C LEU A 85 -18.11 -7.59 3.10
N LYS A 86 -19.37 -7.55 2.65
CA LYS A 86 -20.23 -8.73 2.46
C LYS A 86 -20.19 -9.27 1.04
N THR A 87 -19.60 -8.53 0.10
CA THR A 87 -19.46 -8.96 -1.29
C THR A 87 -18.72 -10.29 -1.34
N GLU A 88 -19.23 -11.22 -2.15
CA GLU A 88 -18.52 -12.46 -2.45
C GLU A 88 -17.33 -12.12 -3.34
N LEU A 89 -16.12 -12.31 -2.82
CA LEU A 89 -14.89 -12.01 -3.53
C LEU A 89 -14.62 -13.06 -4.60
N GLU A 90 -14.27 -12.61 -5.80
CA GLU A 90 -13.68 -13.45 -6.84
C GLU A 90 -12.31 -13.99 -6.38
N SER A 91 -11.74 -14.93 -7.14
CA SER A 91 -10.38 -15.40 -6.87
C SER A 91 -9.37 -14.32 -7.25
N GLY A 92 -8.63 -13.81 -6.26
CA GLY A 92 -7.57 -12.83 -6.50
C GLY A 92 -6.50 -13.33 -7.48
N GLU A 93 -6.18 -14.63 -7.46
CA GLU A 93 -5.24 -15.25 -8.41
C GLU A 93 -5.80 -15.23 -9.84
N GLU A 94 -7.08 -15.56 -10.02
CA GLU A 94 -7.72 -15.57 -11.35
C GLU A 94 -7.88 -14.14 -11.90
N LEU A 95 -8.18 -13.17 -11.04
CA LEU A 95 -8.21 -11.75 -11.41
C LEU A 95 -6.84 -11.29 -11.93
N LEU A 96 -5.77 -11.56 -11.19
CA LEU A 96 -4.40 -11.23 -11.59
C LEU A 96 -4.01 -11.93 -12.89
N GLN A 97 -4.39 -13.21 -13.06
CA GLN A 97 -4.15 -13.93 -14.30
C GLN A 97 -4.86 -13.25 -15.49
N LYS A 98 -6.14 -12.91 -15.32
CA LYS A 98 -6.95 -12.23 -16.34
C LYS A 98 -6.36 -10.88 -16.73
N TYR A 99 -5.93 -10.07 -15.76
CA TYR A 99 -5.28 -8.79 -16.03
C TYR A 99 -3.95 -8.98 -16.75
N TYR A 100 -3.11 -9.91 -16.29
CA TYR A 100 -1.84 -10.22 -16.95
C TYR A 100 -2.03 -10.63 -18.42
N GLU A 101 -2.98 -11.53 -18.68
CA GLU A 101 -3.35 -11.96 -20.04
C GLU A 101 -3.81 -10.77 -20.87
N SER A 102 -4.72 -9.94 -20.34
CA SER A 102 -5.21 -8.74 -21.03
C SER A 102 -4.10 -7.74 -21.39
N TYR A 103 -3.11 -7.55 -20.52
CA TYR A 103 -2.02 -6.61 -20.76
C TYR A 103 -0.91 -7.16 -21.67
N THR A 104 -0.87 -8.48 -21.88
CA THR A 104 0.20 -9.14 -22.65
C THR A 104 -0.28 -9.78 -23.95
N GLU A 105 -1.59 -9.84 -24.21
CA GLU A 105 -2.18 -10.48 -25.40
C GLU A 105 -1.57 -9.98 -26.71
N ASP A 106 -1.41 -8.65 -26.85
CA ASP A 106 -0.88 -8.01 -28.06
C ASP A 106 0.64 -7.73 -28.00
N MET A 107 1.33 -8.24 -26.98
CA MET A 107 2.75 -7.94 -26.77
C MET A 107 3.63 -8.76 -27.74
N THR A 108 4.39 -8.07 -28.57
CA THR A 108 5.17 -8.70 -29.64
C THR A 108 6.44 -9.42 -29.17
N ASP A 109 7.02 -9.00 -28.05
CA ASP A 109 8.25 -9.58 -27.50
C ASP A 109 8.13 -9.78 -25.97
N LEU A 110 7.45 -10.86 -25.59
CA LEU A 110 7.26 -11.22 -24.19
C LEU A 110 8.58 -11.67 -23.53
N GLU A 111 9.56 -12.14 -24.31
CA GLU A 111 10.88 -12.51 -23.79
C GLU A 111 11.67 -11.26 -23.38
N GLU A 112 11.66 -10.21 -24.21
CA GLU A 112 12.25 -8.92 -23.89
C GLU A 112 11.58 -8.28 -22.66
N PHE A 113 10.24 -8.29 -22.61
CA PHE A 113 9.49 -7.77 -21.46
C PHE A 113 9.75 -8.57 -20.17
N THR A 114 9.90 -9.89 -20.29
CA THR A 114 10.29 -10.72 -19.15
C THR A 114 11.69 -10.34 -18.67
N GLY A 115 12.64 -10.15 -19.59
CA GLY A 115 14.00 -9.73 -19.29
C GLY A 115 14.86 -10.82 -18.65
N VAL A 116 16.07 -10.44 -18.23
CA VAL A 116 17.04 -11.32 -17.56
C VAL A 116 17.14 -10.91 -16.09
N PHE A 117 17.08 -11.89 -15.19
CA PHE A 117 17.14 -11.67 -13.75
C PHE A 117 18.34 -10.80 -13.35
N ASP A 118 18.09 -9.72 -12.61
CA ASP A 118 19.14 -8.84 -12.13
C ASP A 118 19.89 -9.47 -10.94
N ASP A 119 21.20 -9.67 -11.10
CA ASP A 119 22.07 -10.20 -10.05
C ASP A 119 22.51 -9.13 -9.04
N LYS A 120 22.07 -7.86 -9.20
CA LYS A 120 22.33 -6.74 -8.29
C LYS A 120 21.03 -5.99 -7.92
N PRO A 121 20.04 -6.68 -7.33
CA PRO A 121 18.73 -6.09 -7.09
C PRO A 121 18.78 -4.89 -6.15
N THR A 122 17.88 -3.94 -6.40
CA THR A 122 17.59 -2.85 -5.48
C THR A 122 16.64 -3.35 -4.38
N VAL A 123 17.03 -3.18 -3.11
CA VAL A 123 16.21 -3.53 -1.95
C VAL A 123 15.28 -2.36 -1.62
N ILE A 124 13.99 -2.65 -1.40
CA ILE A 124 13.06 -1.71 -0.77
C ILE A 124 13.09 -1.98 0.73
N ASP A 125 13.71 -1.09 1.50
CA ASP A 125 13.91 -1.23 2.94
C ASP A 125 13.08 -0.23 3.77
N ARG A 126 12.29 0.62 3.10
CA ARG A 126 11.48 1.67 3.72
C ARG A 126 10.14 1.86 3.02
N ILE A 127 9.14 2.21 3.82
CA ILE A 127 7.83 2.68 3.37
C ILE A 127 8.00 4.14 2.93
N SER A 128 7.83 4.39 1.64
CA SER A 128 8.10 5.66 0.98
C SER A 128 6.93 6.64 1.03
N ALA A 129 5.70 6.15 1.13
CA ALA A 129 4.48 6.96 0.92
C ALA A 129 4.34 8.15 1.88
N PHE A 130 4.90 8.07 3.08
CA PHE A 130 4.88 9.18 4.05
C PHE A 130 6.22 9.91 4.16
N GLN A 131 7.23 9.54 3.37
CA GLN A 131 8.53 10.17 3.41
C GLN A 131 8.55 11.42 2.54
N ARG A 132 9.25 12.44 3.02
CA ARG A 132 9.48 13.67 2.26
C ARG A 132 10.93 14.08 2.36
N TYR A 133 11.59 14.17 1.22
CA TYR A 133 12.95 14.72 1.16
C TYR A 133 12.88 16.25 1.04
N ASN A 134 13.52 16.95 1.97
CA ASN A 134 13.69 18.40 1.90
C ASN A 134 15.02 18.70 1.20
N TYR A 135 14.96 19.05 -0.09
CA TYR A 135 16.15 19.36 -0.89
C TYR A 135 16.94 20.56 -0.37
N ASP A 136 16.28 21.60 0.16
CA ASP A 136 16.97 22.80 0.65
C ASP A 136 17.80 22.50 1.91
N ARG A 137 17.26 21.68 2.81
CA ARG A 137 17.90 21.36 4.10
C ARG A 137 18.68 20.05 4.08
N HIS A 138 18.57 19.27 3.00
CA HIS A 138 19.14 17.92 2.89
C HIS A 138 18.73 17.04 4.07
N THR A 139 17.46 17.15 4.47
CA THR A 139 16.88 16.41 5.60
C THR A 139 15.67 15.61 5.14
N GLU A 140 15.57 14.38 5.62
CA GLU A 140 14.33 13.62 5.54
C GLU A 140 13.36 14.06 6.64
N THR A 141 12.15 14.37 6.24
CA THR A 141 11.01 14.58 7.13
C THR A 141 9.90 13.60 6.75
N ILE A 142 8.83 13.56 7.53
CA ILE A 142 7.62 12.87 7.11
C ILE A 142 6.54 13.87 6.66
N ILE A 143 5.62 13.39 5.83
CA ILE A 143 4.29 14.00 5.70
C ILE A 143 3.55 13.76 7.02
N GLU A 144 2.72 14.72 7.45
CA GLU A 144 1.84 14.46 8.61
C GLU A 144 1.04 13.19 8.34
N THR A 145 1.09 12.21 9.24
CA THR A 145 0.63 10.85 8.97
C THR A 145 -0.25 10.35 10.10
N ILE A 146 -1.32 9.67 9.75
CA ILE A 146 -2.28 9.10 10.67
C ILE A 146 -2.02 7.59 10.77
N LEU A 147 -1.87 7.07 11.98
CA LEU A 147 -1.93 5.65 12.25
C LEU A 147 -3.35 5.31 12.71
N PHE A 148 -4.14 4.69 11.86
CA PHE A 148 -5.47 4.19 12.21
C PHE A 148 -5.40 2.80 12.84
N LYS A 149 -6.31 2.52 13.76
CA LYS A 149 -6.61 1.19 14.29
C LYS A 149 -7.94 0.72 13.70
N VAL A 150 -7.89 0.08 12.54
CA VAL A 150 -9.08 -0.30 11.77
C VAL A 150 -9.74 -1.53 12.39
N PRO A 151 -11.07 -1.54 12.61
CA PRO A 151 -11.76 -2.59 13.36
C PRO A 151 -11.97 -3.88 12.54
N THR A 152 -10.89 -4.44 12.01
CA THR A 152 -10.85 -5.74 11.34
C THR A 152 -9.67 -6.58 11.82
N THR A 153 -9.85 -7.90 11.80
CA THR A 153 -8.77 -8.89 12.03
C THR A 153 -8.27 -9.51 10.73
N LYS A 154 -8.82 -9.08 9.59
CA LYS A 154 -8.50 -9.58 8.25
C LYS A 154 -7.78 -8.47 7.48
N PRO A 155 -6.45 -8.51 7.36
CA PRO A 155 -5.70 -7.39 6.81
C PRO A 155 -6.04 -7.02 5.36
N TRP A 156 -6.56 -7.96 4.58
CA TRP A 156 -7.02 -7.71 3.21
C TRP A 156 -8.28 -6.84 3.12
N GLU A 157 -9.02 -6.66 4.22
CA GLU A 157 -10.17 -5.74 4.26
C GLU A 157 -9.73 -4.27 4.40
N LEU A 158 -8.45 -3.98 4.70
CA LEU A 158 -7.96 -2.61 4.91
C LEU A 158 -8.24 -1.68 3.72
N VAL A 159 -8.17 -2.17 2.49
CA VAL A 159 -8.48 -1.41 1.27
C VAL A 159 -9.96 -1.04 1.15
N ALA A 160 -10.88 -1.72 1.87
CA ALA A 160 -12.27 -1.28 1.96
C ALA A 160 -12.51 -0.26 3.07
N TYR A 161 -11.75 -0.35 4.17
CA TYR A 161 -11.80 0.64 5.25
C TYR A 161 -11.10 1.95 4.88
N VAL A 162 -10.06 1.91 4.04
CA VAL A 162 -9.40 3.08 3.46
C VAL A 162 -9.48 2.95 1.93
N PRO A 163 -10.67 3.23 1.35
CA PRO A 163 -10.92 2.97 -0.06
C PRO A 163 -10.23 3.98 -0.97
N PHE A 164 -9.65 3.44 -2.04
CA PHE A 164 -9.08 4.13 -3.20
C PHE A 164 -9.27 3.21 -4.43
N GLY A 165 -8.89 3.65 -5.63
CA GLY A 165 -8.95 2.89 -6.87
C GLY A 165 -10.24 3.03 -7.69
N GLY A 166 -10.32 2.26 -8.78
CA GLY A 166 -11.40 2.36 -9.77
C GLY A 166 -11.17 3.42 -10.86
N TRP A 167 -9.91 3.85 -11.04
CA TRP A 167 -9.47 4.74 -12.12
C TRP A 167 -8.21 4.17 -12.77
N ASN A 168 -7.94 4.55 -14.02
CA ASN A 168 -6.81 4.05 -14.80
C ASN A 168 -6.75 2.52 -14.71
N GLU A 169 -5.58 1.96 -14.39
CA GLU A 169 -5.35 0.54 -14.14
C GLU A 169 -5.41 0.18 -12.64
N CYS A 170 -5.82 1.11 -11.77
CA CYS A 170 -6.01 0.86 -10.35
C CYS A 170 -7.32 0.08 -10.13
N PRO A 171 -7.29 -1.18 -9.64
CA PRO A 171 -8.49 -2.01 -9.53
C PRO A 171 -9.54 -1.39 -8.61
N CYS A 172 -10.80 -1.81 -8.73
CA CYS A 172 -11.81 -1.37 -7.77
C CYS A 172 -11.59 -2.00 -6.40
N VAL A 173 -12.24 -1.46 -5.37
CA VAL A 173 -12.06 -1.89 -3.97
C VAL A 173 -12.31 -3.39 -3.77
N GLU A 174 -13.35 -3.94 -4.39
CA GLU A 174 -13.70 -5.37 -4.29
C GLU A 174 -12.62 -6.27 -4.90
N GLU A 175 -12.10 -5.90 -6.07
CA GLU A 175 -11.01 -6.61 -6.74
C GLU A 175 -9.71 -6.51 -5.93
N MET A 176 -9.40 -5.32 -5.40
CA MET A 176 -8.25 -5.13 -4.50
C MET A 176 -8.37 -5.96 -3.22
N MET A 177 -9.55 -6.07 -2.61
CA MET A 177 -9.78 -6.94 -1.46
C MET A 177 -9.50 -8.41 -1.80
N ALA A 178 -9.96 -8.88 -2.97
CA ALA A 178 -9.73 -10.25 -3.43
C ALA A 178 -8.24 -10.54 -3.64
N ILE A 179 -7.53 -9.61 -4.30
CA ILE A 179 -6.09 -9.70 -4.58
C ILE A 179 -5.28 -9.64 -3.28
N CYS A 180 -5.58 -8.70 -2.39
CA CYS A 180 -4.95 -8.59 -1.08
C CYS A 180 -5.18 -9.85 -0.23
N LYS A 181 -6.36 -10.46 -0.32
CA LYS A 181 -6.67 -11.71 0.39
C LYS A 181 -5.80 -12.85 -0.12
N TYR A 182 -5.70 -13.01 -1.43
CA TYR A 182 -4.83 -14.00 -2.06
C TYR A 182 -3.36 -13.82 -1.64
N TRP A 183 -2.83 -12.60 -1.70
CA TRP A 183 -1.45 -12.33 -1.28
C TRP A 183 -1.23 -12.49 0.22
N PHE A 184 -2.21 -12.17 1.05
CA PHE A 184 -2.14 -12.46 2.48
C PHE A 184 -2.07 -13.98 2.73
N GLU A 185 -2.91 -14.76 2.08
CA GLU A 185 -2.94 -16.23 2.25
C GLU A 185 -1.66 -16.89 1.70
N LYS A 186 -1.13 -16.42 0.57
CA LYS A 186 0.05 -16.98 -0.10
C LYS A 186 1.38 -16.52 0.49
N HIS A 187 1.49 -15.23 0.80
CA HIS A 187 2.75 -14.58 1.17
C HIS A 187 2.74 -13.92 2.55
N GLY A 188 1.58 -13.81 3.20
CA GLY A 188 1.43 -13.03 4.43
C GLY A 188 1.55 -11.52 4.20
N ALA A 189 1.36 -11.04 2.97
CA ALA A 189 1.43 -9.63 2.63
C ALA A 189 0.27 -8.85 3.28
N VAL A 190 0.58 -7.73 3.92
CA VAL A 190 -0.38 -6.88 4.62
C VAL A 190 -0.21 -5.43 4.16
N PRO A 191 -1.27 -4.72 3.75
CA PRO A 191 -1.21 -3.28 3.50
C PRO A 191 -0.68 -2.52 4.73
N VAL A 192 0.32 -1.67 4.51
CA VAL A 192 0.93 -0.82 5.56
C VAL A 192 0.49 0.62 5.39
N THR A 193 0.44 1.11 4.16
CA THR A 193 0.09 2.50 3.86
C THR A 193 -0.71 2.59 2.57
N ILE A 194 -1.63 3.55 2.53
CA ILE A 194 -2.44 3.92 1.35
C ILE A 194 -2.43 5.45 1.23
N THR A 195 -2.16 5.94 0.03
CA THR A 195 -2.35 7.35 -0.40
C THR A 195 -3.43 7.38 -1.48
N HIS A 196 -3.56 8.48 -2.23
CA HIS A 196 -4.42 8.48 -3.41
C HIS A 196 -3.91 7.56 -4.53
N ASP A 197 -2.61 7.30 -4.62
CA ASP A 197 -1.97 6.67 -5.78
C ASP A 197 -0.88 5.65 -5.41
N VAL A 198 -0.60 5.45 -4.12
CA VAL A 198 0.40 4.51 -3.61
C VAL A 198 -0.25 3.54 -2.64
N MET A 199 0.09 2.27 -2.79
CA MET A 199 -0.08 1.27 -1.75
C MET A 199 1.26 0.58 -1.51
N GLU A 200 1.67 0.49 -0.24
CA GLU A 200 2.82 -0.34 0.14
C GLU A 200 2.37 -1.41 1.13
N MET A 201 2.89 -2.62 0.93
CA MET A 201 2.58 -3.79 1.74
C MET A 201 3.85 -4.32 2.41
N ARG A 202 3.69 -5.03 3.52
CA ARG A 202 4.78 -5.70 4.22
C ARG A 202 4.54 -7.19 4.32
N LEU A 203 5.61 -7.94 4.16
CA LEU A 203 5.66 -9.40 4.22
C LEU A 203 6.46 -9.86 5.43
N PRO A 204 6.20 -11.08 5.95
CA PRO A 204 7.03 -11.68 7.00
C PRO A 204 8.45 -12.02 6.53
N ALA A 205 8.64 -12.23 5.23
CA ALA A 205 9.94 -12.46 4.58
C ALA A 205 9.85 -12.18 3.07
N PRO A 206 10.96 -11.86 2.39
CA PRO A 206 10.99 -11.77 0.93
C PRO A 206 10.52 -13.05 0.25
N VAL A 207 9.93 -12.92 -0.95
CA VAL A 207 9.54 -14.09 -1.76
C VAL A 207 10.79 -14.81 -2.26
N ALA A 208 10.79 -16.14 -2.25
CA ALA A 208 11.94 -16.90 -2.72
C ALA A 208 12.25 -16.58 -4.21
N LYS A 209 13.55 -16.50 -4.56
CA LYS A 209 13.99 -16.18 -5.94
C LYS A 209 13.33 -17.04 -7.03
N GLN A 210 13.04 -18.31 -6.74
CA GLN A 210 12.38 -19.22 -7.69
C GLN A 210 10.91 -18.85 -7.98
N ASP A 211 10.25 -18.14 -7.07
CA ASP A 211 8.84 -17.76 -7.15
C ASP A 211 8.68 -16.27 -7.48
N SER A 212 9.76 -15.48 -7.42
CA SER A 212 9.69 -14.02 -7.52
C SER A 212 9.33 -13.50 -8.90
N LEU A 213 9.60 -14.27 -9.97
CA LEU A 213 9.12 -13.91 -11.31
C LEU A 213 7.60 -14.04 -11.41
N GLN A 214 7.01 -15.04 -10.76
CA GLN A 214 5.56 -15.16 -10.72
C GLN A 214 4.94 -14.00 -9.91
N ALA A 215 5.52 -13.66 -8.76
CA ALA A 215 5.10 -12.48 -8.00
C ALA A 215 5.27 -11.18 -8.82
N ALA A 216 6.33 -11.04 -9.63
CA ALA A 216 6.49 -9.88 -10.50
C ALA A 216 5.40 -9.77 -11.57
N LYS A 217 4.94 -10.89 -12.13
CA LYS A 217 3.78 -10.91 -13.05
C LYS A 217 2.50 -10.47 -12.34
N GLU A 218 2.28 -10.95 -11.12
CA GLU A 218 1.16 -10.52 -10.28
C GLU A 218 1.25 -9.01 -9.97
N HIS A 219 2.42 -8.49 -9.64
CA HIS A 219 2.62 -7.05 -9.43
C HIS A 219 2.32 -6.23 -10.69
N PHE A 220 2.79 -6.68 -11.85
CA PHE A 220 2.50 -6.03 -13.13
C PHE A 220 1.00 -6.05 -13.45
N ALA A 221 0.33 -7.17 -13.21
CA ALA A 221 -1.10 -7.31 -13.42
C ALA A 221 -1.92 -6.41 -12.50
N PHE A 222 -1.47 -6.20 -11.27
CA PHE A 222 -2.13 -5.32 -10.31
C PHE A 222 -1.83 -3.84 -10.56
N THR A 223 -0.62 -3.54 -11.03
CA THR A 223 -0.11 -2.19 -11.22
C THR A 223 0.91 -2.18 -12.36
N PRO A 224 0.50 -1.95 -13.62
CA PRO A 224 1.42 -1.96 -14.76
C PRO A 224 2.61 -0.99 -14.61
N ASP A 225 2.36 0.17 -14.00
CA ASP A 225 3.36 1.19 -13.71
C ASP A 225 4.48 0.70 -12.78
N ARG A 226 4.23 -0.36 -11.98
CA ARG A 226 5.26 -1.00 -11.18
C ARG A 226 6.42 -1.48 -12.05
N VAL A 227 6.16 -1.85 -13.30
CA VAL A 227 7.18 -2.19 -14.30
C VAL A 227 7.50 -0.97 -15.14
N TYR A 228 6.51 -0.33 -15.77
CA TYR A 228 6.75 0.68 -16.80
C TYR A 228 7.38 1.98 -16.30
N GLN A 229 7.07 2.37 -15.05
CA GLN A 229 7.45 3.68 -14.51
C GLN A 229 8.30 3.58 -13.23
N CYS A 230 8.23 2.46 -12.51
CA CYS A 230 8.96 2.25 -11.26
C CYS A 230 10.22 1.37 -11.40
N THR A 231 10.70 1.14 -12.62
CA THR A 231 11.94 0.38 -12.89
C THR A 231 12.85 1.11 -13.88
N GLN A 232 14.12 0.73 -13.91
CA GLN A 232 15.08 1.30 -14.85
C GLN A 232 15.00 0.64 -16.24
N THR A 233 14.68 -0.66 -16.28
CA THR A 233 14.71 -1.48 -17.50
C THR A 233 13.35 -1.72 -18.10
N GLY A 234 12.25 -1.50 -17.35
CA GLY A 234 10.90 -1.81 -17.82
C GLY A 234 10.63 -3.32 -17.92
N THR A 235 11.30 -4.15 -17.12
CA THR A 235 11.19 -5.62 -17.21
C THR A 235 10.63 -6.27 -15.96
N LEU A 236 9.96 -7.41 -16.13
CA LEU A 236 9.49 -8.26 -15.02
C LEU A 236 10.65 -8.78 -14.17
N ALA A 237 11.79 -9.09 -14.80
CA ALA A 237 12.98 -9.60 -14.13
C ALA A 237 13.58 -8.60 -13.12
N GLU A 238 13.56 -7.30 -13.39
CA GLU A 238 14.02 -6.29 -12.43
C GLU A 238 13.11 -6.25 -11.20
N VAL A 239 11.79 -6.29 -11.41
CA VAL A 239 10.81 -6.38 -10.32
C VAL A 239 10.98 -7.69 -9.53
N ALA A 240 11.17 -8.82 -10.21
CA ALA A 240 11.39 -10.13 -9.59
C ALA A 240 12.65 -10.17 -8.73
N ALA A 241 13.72 -9.51 -9.18
CA ALA A 241 14.96 -9.41 -8.43
C ALA A 241 14.78 -8.56 -7.18
N CYS A 242 14.08 -7.42 -7.28
CA CYS A 242 13.72 -6.57 -6.15
C CYS A 242 12.84 -7.30 -5.11
N ILE A 243 11.79 -8.00 -5.57
CA ILE A 243 10.90 -8.80 -4.72
C ILE A 243 11.67 -9.89 -3.95
N ALA A 244 12.68 -10.50 -4.57
CA ALA A 244 13.43 -11.60 -3.96
C ALA A 244 14.30 -11.19 -2.76
N VAL A 245 14.48 -9.89 -2.55
CA VAL A 245 15.34 -9.33 -1.49
C VAL A 245 14.62 -8.32 -0.58
N SER A 246 13.35 -8.02 -0.84
CA SER A 246 12.59 -6.99 -0.11
C SER A 246 11.42 -7.61 0.65
N ASP A 247 11.24 -7.21 1.92
CA ASP A 247 10.05 -7.53 2.72
C ASP A 247 8.94 -6.48 2.56
N ILE A 248 9.15 -5.49 1.69
CA ILE A 248 8.20 -4.45 1.33
C ILE A 248 7.86 -4.57 -0.15
N TRP A 249 6.56 -4.49 -0.45
CA TRP A 249 6.05 -4.31 -1.80
C TRP A 249 5.57 -2.88 -1.97
N PHE A 250 5.82 -2.33 -3.15
CA PHE A 250 5.51 -0.97 -3.55
C PHE A 250 4.67 -1.00 -4.82
N PHE A 251 3.59 -0.22 -4.84
CA PHE A 251 2.69 -0.04 -5.96
C PHE A 251 2.38 1.45 -6.09
N TRP A 252 2.46 1.98 -7.31
CA TRP A 252 2.13 3.36 -7.65
C TRP A 252 1.38 3.38 -8.98
N TRP A 253 0.33 4.20 -9.09
CA TRP A 253 -0.45 4.41 -10.30
C TRP A 253 -0.39 5.90 -10.68
N ASP A 254 -0.23 6.22 -11.97
CA ASP A 254 -0.36 7.61 -12.49
C ASP A 254 -1.82 8.11 -12.47
#